data_AF-A0A2D5DYK7-F1
#
_entry.id   AF-A0A2D5DYK7-F1
#
_cell.length_a   1.000
_cell.length_b   1.000
_cell.length_c   1.000
_cell.angle_alpha   90.00
_cell.angle_beta   90.00
_cell.angle_gamma   90.00
#
_symmetry.space_group_name_H-M   'P 1'
#
loop_
_entity.id
_entity.type
_entity.pdbx_description
1 polymer ?
#
loop_
_entity_poly.entity_id
_entity_poly.type
_entity_poly.pdbx_seq_one_letter_code
_entity_poly.pdbx_strand_id
1 'polypeptide(L)'
;MVAWHEKSSTLNERTTFAQRTPSGLVVWRQIAGAVARRIRWFVEEGEQVDHGQESGFILFGSRIDLYLPLDSEVLVKPGDRVVARSTVLARLKEVH
;
A
#
# COMPACT_ATOMS: atom_id res chain seq x y z
N MET A 1 -11.25 15.16 11.76
CA MET A 1 -11.97 13.92 11.39
C MET A 1 -10.92 12.94 10.89
N VAL A 2 -10.65 11.86 11.62
CA VAL A 2 -9.52 10.93 11.39
C VAL A 2 -9.84 9.89 10.31
N ALA A 3 -8.81 9.39 9.61
CA ALA A 3 -8.94 8.52 8.42
C ALA A 3 -9.63 7.15 8.66
N TRP A 4 -9.90 6.80 9.92
CA TRP A 4 -10.58 5.56 10.33
C TRP A 4 -12.11 5.64 10.34
N HIS A 5 -12.71 6.83 10.18
CA HIS A 5 -14.17 6.97 10.15
C HIS A 5 -14.75 6.53 8.79
N GLU A 6 -15.87 5.81 8.82
CA GLU A 6 -16.60 5.23 7.67
C GLU A 6 -16.90 6.20 6.50
N LYS A 7 -17.04 7.51 6.81
CA LYS A 7 -17.27 8.60 5.83
C LYS A 7 -15.99 9.13 5.14
N SER A 8 -14.81 8.59 5.46
CA SER A 8 -13.52 8.93 4.84
C SER A 8 -13.46 8.51 3.36
N SER A 9 -14.20 7.45 2.99
CA SER A 9 -14.11 6.79 1.68
C SER A 9 -14.65 7.58 0.49
N THR A 10 -15.53 8.57 0.72
CA THR A 10 -16.18 9.37 -0.34
C THR A 10 -15.54 10.74 -0.56
N LEU A 11 -14.68 11.19 0.36
CA LEU A 11 -14.13 12.54 0.38
C LEU A 11 -12.60 12.59 0.25
N ASN A 12 -11.92 11.47 0.49
CA ASN A 12 -10.47 11.38 0.42
C ASN A 12 -10.04 10.66 -0.86
N GLU A 13 -9.01 11.18 -1.51
CA GLU A 13 -8.42 10.55 -2.69
C GLU A 13 -7.94 9.13 -2.37
N ARG A 14 -8.16 8.23 -3.33
CA ARG A 14 -7.76 6.83 -3.27
C ARG A 14 -7.05 6.45 -4.56
N THR A 15 -5.95 5.74 -4.42
CA THR A 15 -5.28 5.05 -5.52
C THR A 15 -5.22 3.56 -5.21
N THR A 16 -5.10 2.72 -6.24
CA THR A 16 -4.90 1.29 -6.09
C THR A 16 -3.87 0.86 -7.12
N PHE A 17 -2.79 0.25 -6.64
CA PHE A 17 -1.73 -0.28 -7.47
C PHE A 17 -1.78 -1.80 -7.39
N ALA A 18 -1.62 -2.44 -8.53
CA ALA A 18 -1.56 -3.89 -8.64
C ALA A 18 -0.25 -4.26 -9.34
N GLN A 19 0.63 -4.95 -8.62
CA GLN A 19 1.90 -5.42 -9.13
C GLN A 19 1.87 -6.93 -9.27
N ARG A 20 2.15 -7.41 -10.49
CA ARG A 20 2.36 -8.82 -10.74
C ARG A 20 3.79 -9.18 -10.36
N THR A 21 3.94 -10.15 -9.48
CA THR A 21 5.24 -10.73 -9.10
C THR A 21 5.27 -12.20 -9.54
N PRO A 22 6.45 -12.83 -9.60
CA PRO A 22 6.54 -14.29 -9.78
C PRO A 22 5.75 -15.07 -8.74
N SER A 23 5.64 -14.54 -7.52
CA SER A 23 4.89 -15.12 -6.39
C SER A 23 3.39 -14.80 -6.40
N GLY A 24 2.87 -14.12 -7.42
CA GLY A 24 1.46 -13.74 -7.52
C GLY A 24 1.22 -12.24 -7.47
N LEU A 25 -0.06 -11.86 -7.31
CA LEU A 25 -0.50 -10.47 -7.36
C LEU A 25 -0.40 -9.83 -5.98
N VAL A 26 0.34 -8.73 -5.89
CA VAL A 26 0.35 -7.85 -4.71
C VAL A 26 -0.42 -6.59 -5.06
N VAL A 27 -1.35 -6.19 -4.20
CA VAL A 27 -2.13 -4.97 -4.38
C VAL A 27 -2.00 -4.11 -3.14
N TRP A 28 -1.75 -2.82 -3.32
CA TRP A 28 -1.88 -1.87 -2.23
C TRP A 28 -2.78 -0.71 -2.64
N ARG A 29 -3.55 -0.25 -1.67
CA ARG A 29 -4.45 0.88 -1.81
C ARG A 29 -4.01 1.97 -0.88
N GLN A 30 -3.84 3.16 -1.42
CA GLN A 30 -3.54 4.35 -0.64
C GLN A 30 -4.82 5.13 -0.41
N ILE A 31 -5.03 5.59 0.82
CA ILE A 31 -6.22 6.35 1.22
C ILE A 31 -5.74 7.61 1.93
N ALA A 32 -5.97 8.76 1.30
CA ALA A 32 -5.50 10.04 1.81
C ALA A 32 -6.11 10.37 3.18
N GLY A 33 -5.28 10.98 4.03
CA GLY A 33 -5.73 11.52 5.30
C GLY A 33 -6.55 12.79 5.12
N ALA A 34 -7.33 13.13 6.14
CA ALA A 34 -8.26 14.26 6.11
C ALA A 34 -7.59 15.65 6.00
N VAL A 35 -6.29 15.75 6.29
CA VAL A 35 -5.55 17.03 6.28
C VAL A 35 -5.20 17.46 4.85
N ALA A 36 -4.64 16.53 4.07
CA ALA A 36 -4.07 16.84 2.78
C ALA A 36 -4.89 16.33 1.59
N ARG A 37 -5.68 15.27 1.80
CA ARG A 37 -6.69 14.72 0.87
C ARG A 37 -6.21 14.44 -0.55
N ARG A 38 -4.90 14.46 -0.79
CA ARG A 38 -4.28 14.32 -2.11
C ARG A 38 -3.26 13.19 -2.12
N ILE A 39 -3.19 12.52 -3.26
CA ILE A 39 -2.21 11.49 -3.58
C ILE A 39 -1.46 11.93 -4.84
N ARG A 40 -0.16 11.67 -4.88
CA ARG A 40 0.64 11.73 -6.11
C ARG A 40 1.13 10.34 -6.41
N TRP A 41 1.06 9.93 -7.67
CA TRP A 41 1.66 8.69 -8.16
C TRP A 41 2.64 9.00 -9.27
N PHE A 42 3.65 8.16 -9.41
CA PHE A 42 4.75 8.36 -10.37
C PHE A 42 4.85 7.24 -11.38
N VAL A 43 4.12 6.15 -11.17
CA VAL A 43 4.17 4.96 -12.04
C VAL A 43 3.01 4.95 -13.02
N GLU A 44 3.26 4.43 -14.21
CA GLU A 44 2.27 4.23 -15.27
C GLU A 44 1.88 2.75 -15.41
N GLU A 45 0.72 2.49 -16.02
CA GLU A 45 0.29 1.12 -16.28
C GLU A 45 1.23 0.42 -17.27
N GLY A 46 1.68 -0.79 -16.91
CA GLY A 46 2.62 -1.58 -17.73
C GLY A 46 4.09 -1.23 -17.51
N GLU A 47 4.40 -0.22 -16.69
CA GLU A 47 5.77 0.09 -16.29
C GLU A 47 6.37 -1.06 -15.48
N GLN A 48 7.61 -1.42 -15.81
CA GLN A 48 8.41 -2.33 -14.99
C GLN A 48 8.98 -1.53 -13.82
N VAL A 49 8.71 -2.00 -12.60
CA VAL A 49 9.13 -1.30 -11.38
C VAL A 49 10.06 -2.17 -10.56
N ASP A 50 11.16 -1.59 -10.12
CA ASP A 50 12.15 -2.27 -9.29
C ASP A 50 11.78 -2.23 -7.80
N HIS A 51 12.38 -3.13 -7.02
CA HIS A 51 12.24 -3.12 -5.57
C HIS A 51 12.69 -1.79 -4.97
N GLY A 52 11.82 -1.20 -4.15
CA GLY A 52 12.10 0.07 -3.46
C GLY A 52 11.82 1.34 -4.28
N GLN A 53 11.45 1.19 -5.56
CA GLN A 53 11.02 2.31 -6.40
C GLN A 53 9.83 3.05 -5.77
N GLU A 54 9.84 4.37 -5.90
CA GLU A 54 8.73 5.20 -5.41
C GLU A 54 7.52 5.07 -6.32
N SER A 55 6.44 4.48 -5.82
CA SER A 55 5.17 4.41 -6.57
C SER A 55 4.40 5.73 -6.52
N GLY A 56 4.71 6.58 -5.53
CA GLY A 56 3.98 7.80 -5.24
C GLY A 56 4.22 8.30 -3.83
N PHE A 57 3.52 9.39 -3.51
CA PHE A 57 3.56 10.02 -2.20
C PHE A 57 2.15 10.33 -1.69
N ILE A 58 1.96 10.12 -0.39
CA ILE A 58 0.72 10.37 0.32
C ILE A 58 1.02 11.11 1.63
N LEU A 59 0.21 12.13 1.91
CA LEU A 59 0.45 13.06 3.02
C LEU A 59 -0.05 12.52 4.37
N PHE A 60 0.29 13.22 5.45
CA PHE A 60 0.07 12.79 6.84
C PHE A 60 -1.37 12.40 7.19
N GLY A 61 -1.50 11.41 8.07
CA GLY A 61 -2.78 10.85 8.50
C GLY A 61 -3.42 9.93 7.48
N SER A 62 -2.64 9.41 6.53
CA SER A 62 -3.06 8.46 5.50
C SER A 62 -3.00 7.01 5.98
N ARG A 63 -3.63 6.14 5.20
CA ARG A 63 -3.67 4.68 5.42
C ARG A 63 -3.26 3.94 4.15
N ILE A 64 -2.61 2.80 4.34
CA ILE A 64 -2.33 1.83 3.27
C ILE A 64 -3.05 0.53 3.62
N ASP A 65 -3.86 0.05 2.69
CA ASP A 65 -4.44 -1.30 2.75
C ASP A 65 -3.59 -2.20 1.83
N LEU A 66 -3.06 -3.29 2.37
CA LEU A 66 -2.22 -4.24 1.63
C LEU A 66 -2.98 -5.55 1.43
N TYR A 67 -3.05 -6.02 0.19
CA TYR A 67 -3.64 -7.30 -0.19
C TYR A 67 -2.54 -8.18 -0.78
N LEU A 68 -2.42 -9.36 -0.22
CA LEU A 68 -1.36 -10.32 -0.51
C LEU A 68 -1.96 -11.64 -1.00
N PRO A 69 -1.19 -12.47 -1.74
CA PRO A 69 -1.53 -13.87 -1.97
C PRO A 69 -1.88 -14.59 -0.66
N LEU A 70 -2.84 -15.52 -0.71
CA LEU A 70 -3.39 -16.19 0.48
C LEU A 70 -2.37 -17.01 1.27
N ASP A 71 -1.30 -17.44 0.62
CA ASP A 71 -0.19 -18.21 1.19
C ASP A 71 0.98 -17.34 1.67
N SER A 72 0.81 -16.02 1.70
CA SER A 72 1.82 -15.09 2.22
C SER A 72 1.96 -15.21 3.73
N GLU A 73 3.20 -15.19 4.21
CA GLU A 73 3.52 -15.14 5.64
C GLU A 73 3.56 -13.69 6.11
N VAL A 74 2.63 -13.27 6.96
CA VAL A 74 2.62 -11.92 7.56
C VAL A 74 3.60 -11.87 8.72
N LEU A 75 4.55 -10.93 8.68
CA LEU A 75 5.65 -10.82 9.65
C LEU A 75 5.43 -9.76 10.73
N VAL A 76 4.34 -8.99 10.63
CA VAL A 76 3.96 -7.93 11.58
C VAL A 76 2.67 -8.27 12.31
N LYS A 77 2.49 -7.68 13.50
CA LYS A 77 1.29 -7.86 14.33
C LYS A 77 0.57 -6.52 14.56
N PRO A 78 -0.74 -6.55 14.89
CA PRO A 78 -1.45 -5.35 15.29
C PRO A 78 -0.73 -4.64 16.46
N GLY A 79 -0.45 -3.36 16.28
CA GLY A 79 0.27 -2.53 17.26
C GLY A 79 1.75 -2.33 16.95
N ASP A 80 2.34 -3.10 16.04
CA ASP A 80 3.73 -2.91 15.63
C ASP A 80 3.92 -1.57 14.92
N ARG A 81 5.04 -0.90 15.23
CA ARG A 81 5.46 0.29 14.50
C ARG A 81 6.14 -0.14 13.20
N VAL A 82 5.61 0.33 12.07
CA VAL A 82 6.16 0.06 10.74
C VAL A 82 6.72 1.35 10.13
N VAL A 83 7.80 1.22 9.37
CA VAL A 83 8.45 2.31 8.64
C VAL A 83 8.49 1.93 7.16
N ALA A 84 7.97 2.81 6.30
CA ALA A 84 7.97 2.61 4.85
C ALA A 84 9.42 2.38 4.34
N ARG A 85 9.56 1.52 3.32
CA ARG A 85 10.86 1.08 2.75
C ARG A 85 11.82 0.35 3.70
N SER A 86 11.48 0.15 4.98
CA SER A 86 12.38 -0.48 5.95
C SER A 86 11.76 -1.71 6.61
N THR A 87 10.51 -1.61 7.09
CA THR A 87 9.85 -2.74 7.74
C THR A 87 9.34 -3.73 6.71
N VAL A 88 9.79 -4.97 6.81
CA VAL A 88 9.24 -6.08 6.01
C VAL A 88 7.88 -6.47 6.60
N LEU A 89 6.80 -6.32 5.82
CA LEU A 89 5.44 -6.59 6.28
C LEU A 89 5.05 -8.07 6.13
N ALA A 90 5.50 -8.70 5.05
CA ALA A 90 5.18 -10.08 4.73
C ALA A 90 6.24 -10.69 3.81
N ARG A 91 6.31 -12.02 3.78
CA ARG A 91 7.07 -12.81 2.83
C ARG A 91 6.11 -13.54 1.89
N LEU A 92 6.30 -13.35 0.59
CA LEU A 92 5.54 -14.08 -0.43
C LEU A 92 6.16 -15.47 -0.62
N LYS A 93 5.33 -16.47 -0.91
CA LYS A 93 5.82 -17.82 -1.21
C LYS A 93 6.38 -17.86 -2.63
N GLU A 94 7.56 -18.42 -2.81
CA GLU A 94 8.13 -18.64 -4.15
C GLU A 94 7.35 -19.75 -4.86
N VAL A 95 6.81 -19.42 -6.03
CA VAL A 95 6.25 -20.43 -6.95
C VAL A 95 7.42 -20.93 -7.78
N HIS A 96 7.89 -22.15 -7.48
CA HIS A 96 8.84 -22.88 -8.33
C HIS A 96 8.14 -23.39 -9.59
#